data_AF-A0A5Q5CNQ6-F1
#
_entry.id   AF-A0A5Q5CNQ6-F1
#
_cell.length_a   1.000
_cell.length_b   1.000
_cell.length_c   1.000
_cell.angle_alpha   90.00
_cell.angle_beta   90.00
_cell.angle_gamma   90.00
#
_symmetry.space_group_name_H-M   'P 1'
#
loop_
_entity.id
_entity.type
_entity.pdbx_description
1 polymer ?
#
loop_
_entity_poly.entity_id
_entity_poly.type
_entity_poly.pdbx_seq_one_letter_code
_entity_poly.pdbx_strand_id
1 'polypeptide(L)'
;MLEAPERDRPAGDARDKAPWWHSLQATPTRRALLLTALGGLLIAGFVTALPRSEGTNGPGLSASAITLGPRGNDTFNHAKAGDCLNWPERNPDGAQIVDCKDEHRFEVAESVDMRTFPGSEYGPDAEPPSPARIQQISQEQCQAAVRRYLGPRFDPNSRFTISMMWSGDKAWRQAGERRMLCGLQLPGPNNQQLAFTGKVAEIDQSKVWPAGTCLGIDPATNQPTDIPVDCAAPHAMEVTGAVNLKEKFPGALPPEPEQDTFIKDACTRMTDAYLAPIKLRNTTLTLIYSTISLPSWAAGSHQVSCSIGATLGNGGWSTLLNSAKGPLQINGQPPVPPPDIPEERLNLPPIPMPDDVDSSSQQSEPDYSQTEQTQQTQTEQTQHGPQPAAAPPSEAPAPPPGDGNTFLNGPPPPPGAPAPPPPAPEAAPPPPPAPALPPPPPPAPAPPVEPVPPPPPPPPGP
;
A
#
# COMPACT_ATOMS: atom_id res chain seq x y z
N MET A 1 11.51 47.12 -50.92
CA MET A 1 12.76 47.55 -51.60
C MET A 1 13.32 48.71 -50.82
N LEU A 2 14.65 48.71 -50.68
CA LEU A 2 15.56 49.72 -50.13
C LEU A 2 15.92 49.58 -48.64
N GLU A 3 16.93 48.73 -48.43
CA GLU A 3 18.09 48.87 -47.54
C GLU A 3 18.34 50.25 -46.89
N ALA A 4 18.64 50.19 -45.58
CA ALA A 4 19.87 50.61 -44.86
C ALA A 4 20.50 52.02 -45.17
N PRO A 5 21.17 52.72 -44.20
CA PRO A 5 22.23 52.12 -43.38
C PRO A 5 22.42 52.63 -41.93
N GLU A 6 23.06 51.78 -41.14
CA GLU A 6 23.80 52.15 -39.92
C GLU A 6 25.07 52.95 -40.25
N ARG A 7 25.44 53.90 -39.37
CA ARG A 7 26.83 54.32 -39.19
C ARG A 7 27.09 54.82 -37.76
N ASP A 8 27.98 54.07 -37.13
CA ASP A 8 28.79 54.28 -35.93
C ASP A 8 29.13 55.72 -35.52
N ARG A 9 29.29 55.91 -34.20
CA ARG A 9 30.36 56.72 -33.56
C ARG A 9 30.40 56.55 -32.02
N PRO A 10 31.50 56.90 -31.32
CA PRO A 10 32.42 55.93 -30.73
C PRO A 10 32.56 56.02 -29.19
N ALA A 11 33.35 55.09 -28.65
CA ALA A 11 33.85 55.06 -27.28
C ALA A 11 34.74 56.27 -26.94
N GLY A 12 34.62 56.75 -25.70
CA GLY A 12 35.46 57.78 -25.09
C GLY A 12 35.42 57.66 -23.57
N ASP A 13 36.56 57.30 -23.01
CA ASP A 13 36.85 56.90 -21.63
C ASP A 13 37.08 58.10 -20.68
N ALA A 14 37.14 57.77 -19.39
CA ALA A 14 37.83 58.47 -18.30
C ALA A 14 37.11 59.55 -17.47
N ARG A 15 36.56 59.07 -16.34
CA ARG A 15 37.00 59.30 -14.94
C ARG A 15 36.97 60.70 -14.28
N ASP A 16 36.32 60.66 -13.12
CA ASP A 16 36.62 61.30 -11.83
C ASP A 16 36.21 62.76 -11.58
N LYS A 17 35.19 62.91 -10.70
CA LYS A 17 35.18 63.76 -9.50
C LYS A 17 33.92 63.48 -8.65
N ALA A 18 34.10 62.84 -7.49
CA ALA A 18 33.18 62.92 -6.34
C ALA A 18 33.55 64.17 -5.49
N PRO A 19 32.90 64.54 -4.36
CA PRO A 19 31.71 63.98 -3.70
C PRO A 19 30.70 65.07 -3.20
N TRP A 20 29.48 64.70 -2.79
CA TRP A 20 28.86 65.21 -1.56
C TRP A 20 27.59 64.42 -1.23
N TRP A 21 27.42 64.12 0.05
CA TRP A 21 26.37 63.28 0.58
C TRP A 21 25.19 64.16 1.02
N HIS A 22 23.99 63.86 0.54
CA HIS A 22 22.75 64.06 1.29
C HIS A 22 21.84 62.86 1.10
N SER A 23 21.87 62.01 2.13
CA SER A 23 20.86 61.07 2.61
C SER A 23 19.48 61.11 1.94
N LEU A 24 19.12 60.03 1.25
CA LEU A 24 17.75 59.52 1.23
C LEU A 24 17.69 58.30 2.14
N GLN A 25 17.39 58.56 3.41
CA GLN A 25 16.92 57.56 4.37
C GLN A 25 15.61 56.98 3.82
N ALA A 26 15.68 55.85 3.14
CA ALA A 26 14.51 55.09 2.76
C ALA A 26 13.89 54.49 4.02
N THR A 27 12.63 54.84 4.27
CA THR A 27 11.83 54.46 5.43
C THR A 27 11.81 52.94 5.67
N PRO A 28 11.90 52.49 6.95
CA PRO A 28 12.03 51.09 7.34
C PRO A 28 10.83 50.22 6.95
N THR A 29 9.69 50.83 6.64
CA THR A 29 8.45 50.15 6.22
C THR A 29 8.58 49.48 4.85
N ARG A 30 9.42 50.00 3.95
CA ARG A 30 9.56 49.43 2.58
C ARG A 30 10.42 48.17 2.56
N ARG A 31 11.40 48.04 3.48
CA ARG A 31 12.19 46.82 3.68
C ARG A 31 11.38 45.73 4.41
N ALA A 32 10.54 46.11 5.36
CA ALA A 32 9.65 45.16 6.04
C ALA A 32 8.63 44.52 5.07
N LEU A 33 8.03 45.33 4.18
CA LEU A 33 7.07 44.83 3.18
C LEU A 33 7.69 43.93 2.09
N LEU A 34 8.95 44.18 1.71
CA LEU A 34 9.65 43.30 0.77
C LEU A 34 10.07 41.98 1.42
N LEU A 35 10.43 41.99 2.71
CA LEU A 35 10.77 40.78 3.45
C LEU A 35 9.53 39.91 3.78
N THR A 36 8.36 40.51 4.02
CA THR A 36 7.11 39.74 4.17
C THR A 36 6.59 39.20 2.84
N ALA A 37 6.74 39.93 1.73
CA ALA A 37 6.39 39.42 0.40
C ALA A 37 7.28 38.25 -0.05
N LEU A 38 8.59 38.31 0.21
CA LEU A 38 9.52 37.20 -0.06
C LEU A 38 9.33 36.04 0.92
N GLY A 39 9.02 36.30 2.19
CA GLY A 39 8.67 35.27 3.17
C GLY A 39 7.35 34.55 2.84
N GLY A 40 6.34 35.28 2.38
CA GLY A 40 5.06 34.71 1.95
C GLY A 40 5.19 33.84 0.69
N LEU A 41 6.01 34.23 -0.28
CA LEU A 41 6.31 33.43 -1.46
C LEU A 41 7.17 32.19 -1.15
N LEU A 42 8.07 32.26 -0.17
CA LEU A 42 8.84 31.09 0.28
C LEU A 42 7.99 30.10 1.08
N ILE A 43 7.02 30.58 1.89
CA ILE A 43 6.08 29.70 2.61
C ILE A 43 5.04 29.11 1.65
N ALA A 44 4.53 29.87 0.68
CA ALA A 44 3.64 29.34 -0.36
C ALA A 44 4.34 28.32 -1.27
N GLY A 45 5.61 28.58 -1.65
CA GLY A 45 6.42 27.65 -2.44
C GLY A 45 6.78 26.36 -1.69
N PHE A 46 6.99 26.42 -0.37
CA PHE A 46 7.25 25.25 0.47
C PHE A 46 5.97 24.41 0.71
N VAL A 47 4.80 25.03 0.72
CA VAL A 47 3.50 24.32 0.85
C VAL A 47 3.06 23.66 -0.48
N THR A 48 3.59 24.10 -1.63
CA THR A 48 3.35 23.43 -2.93
C THR A 48 4.41 22.40 -3.32
N ALA A 49 5.54 22.32 -2.61
CA ALA A 49 6.64 21.41 -2.92
C ALA A 49 6.78 20.22 -1.95
N LEU A 50 5.93 20.15 -0.92
CA LEU A 50 5.73 18.92 -0.17
C LEU A 50 4.55 18.19 -0.79
N PRO A 51 4.71 16.95 -1.30
CA PRO A 51 3.55 16.13 -1.57
C PRO A 51 2.80 16.01 -0.25
N ARG A 52 1.62 16.64 -0.17
CA ARG A 52 0.62 16.24 0.81
C ARG A 52 0.41 14.76 0.56
N SER A 53 0.92 13.94 1.47
CA SER A 53 0.53 12.55 1.63
C SER A 53 -0.93 12.55 2.10
N GLU A 54 -1.85 12.91 1.20
CA GLU A 54 -3.26 12.57 1.32
C GLU A 54 -3.35 11.05 1.23
N GLY A 55 -3.35 10.39 2.39
CA GLY A 55 -4.08 9.15 2.60
C GLY A 55 -3.83 8.02 1.61
N THR A 56 -2.60 7.80 1.14
CA THR A 56 -2.22 6.56 0.44
C THR A 56 -2.10 5.38 1.43
N ASN A 57 -3.10 5.19 2.29
CA ASN A 57 -3.36 3.94 2.97
C ASN A 57 -4.31 3.10 2.10
N GLY A 58 -3.98 2.99 0.82
CA GLY A 58 -4.41 1.84 0.03
C GLY A 58 -3.48 0.68 0.40
N PRO A 59 -3.98 -0.54 0.61
CA PRO A 59 -3.15 -1.68 0.97
C PRO A 59 -2.06 -1.85 -0.08
N GLY A 60 -0.87 -2.19 0.42
CA GLY A 60 0.42 -1.97 -0.22
C GLY A 60 0.45 -2.24 -1.71
N LEU A 61 1.06 -1.31 -2.44
CA LEU A 61 1.83 -1.64 -3.64
C LEU A 61 2.98 -2.54 -3.18
N SER A 62 2.68 -3.82 -2.90
CA SER A 62 3.67 -4.86 -3.10
C SER A 62 3.95 -4.84 -4.58
N ALA A 63 4.93 -4.02 -4.97
CA ALA A 63 5.50 -4.02 -6.31
C ALA A 63 6.16 -5.40 -6.49
N SER A 64 5.30 -6.37 -6.78
CA SER A 64 5.66 -7.74 -7.08
C SER A 64 6.21 -7.69 -8.49
N ALA A 65 7.54 -7.69 -8.61
CA ALA A 65 8.19 -7.83 -9.88
C ALA A 65 8.35 -9.30 -10.21
N ILE A 66 7.83 -9.73 -11.36
CA ILE A 66 8.01 -11.08 -11.87
C ILE A 66 9.24 -11.07 -12.78
N THR A 67 10.26 -11.81 -12.39
CA THR A 67 11.43 -12.03 -13.25
C THR A 67 11.16 -13.22 -14.17
N LEU A 68 11.23 -12.99 -15.47
CA LEU A 68 11.27 -14.03 -16.48
C LEU A 68 12.71 -14.45 -16.69
N GLY A 69 12.98 -15.74 -16.61
CA GLY A 69 14.22 -16.32 -17.07
C GLY A 69 14.36 -16.23 -18.60
N PRO A 70 15.53 -16.59 -19.14
CA PRO A 70 15.89 -16.41 -20.54
C PRO A 70 14.99 -17.16 -21.55
N ARG A 71 14.16 -18.11 -21.09
CA ARG A 71 13.21 -18.88 -21.93
C ARG A 71 11.87 -18.16 -22.16
N GLY A 72 11.51 -17.21 -21.30
CA GLY A 72 10.28 -16.41 -21.45
C GLY A 72 10.44 -15.25 -22.43
N ASN A 73 11.63 -15.09 -23.03
CA ASN A 73 11.99 -13.89 -23.79
C ASN A 73 11.17 -13.71 -25.08
N ASP A 74 10.77 -14.78 -25.75
CA ASP A 74 9.98 -14.66 -27.00
C ASP A 74 8.57 -14.14 -26.72
N THR A 75 7.88 -14.75 -25.74
CA THR A 75 6.60 -14.25 -25.19
C THR A 75 6.72 -12.81 -24.73
N PHE A 76 7.77 -12.49 -23.97
CA PHE A 76 8.04 -11.15 -23.49
C PHE A 76 8.22 -10.12 -24.61
N ASN A 77 8.84 -10.54 -25.71
CA ASN A 77 9.10 -9.68 -26.86
C ASN A 77 7.85 -9.38 -27.70
N HIS A 78 6.86 -10.28 -27.69
CA HIS A 78 5.64 -10.17 -28.50
C HIS A 78 4.41 -9.73 -27.70
N ALA A 79 4.48 -9.77 -26.36
CA ALA A 79 3.40 -9.36 -25.49
C ALA A 79 3.07 -7.87 -25.67
N LYS A 80 1.79 -7.59 -25.93
CA LYS A 80 1.23 -6.23 -26.08
C LYS A 80 0.08 -6.02 -25.10
N ALA A 81 -0.32 -4.76 -24.96
CA ALA A 81 -1.49 -4.39 -24.16
C ALA A 81 -2.71 -5.25 -24.54
N GLY A 82 -3.34 -5.84 -23.53
CA GLY A 82 -4.48 -6.74 -23.66
C GLY A 82 -4.14 -8.21 -23.88
N ASP A 83 -2.87 -8.59 -24.02
CA ASP A 83 -2.47 -10.00 -24.01
C ASP A 83 -2.50 -10.57 -22.59
N CYS A 84 -2.89 -11.84 -22.48
CA CYS A 84 -2.93 -12.58 -21.23
C CYS A 84 -1.83 -13.62 -21.19
N LEU A 85 -1.10 -13.69 -20.09
CA LEU A 85 0.04 -14.57 -19.91
C LEU A 85 -0.26 -15.63 -18.87
N ASN A 86 0.03 -16.89 -19.21
CA ASN A 86 0.02 -17.99 -18.28
C ASN A 86 1.36 -18.73 -18.30
N TRP A 87 1.63 -19.47 -17.25
CA TRP A 87 2.81 -20.33 -17.15
C TRP A 87 2.53 -21.57 -16.29
N PRO A 88 3.13 -22.72 -16.64
CA PRO A 88 2.97 -23.96 -15.89
C PRO A 88 3.74 -23.90 -14.55
N GLU A 89 3.30 -24.72 -13.59
CA GLU A 89 4.04 -25.04 -12.36
C GLU A 89 4.47 -23.84 -11.51
N ARG A 90 3.83 -22.67 -11.70
CA ARG A 90 4.22 -21.40 -11.05
C ARG A 90 5.62 -20.92 -11.45
N ASN A 91 6.14 -21.38 -12.58
CA ASN A 91 7.42 -20.94 -13.13
C ASN A 91 7.22 -19.89 -14.24
N PRO A 92 7.40 -18.58 -13.95
CA PRO A 92 7.16 -17.53 -14.93
C PRO A 92 8.10 -17.61 -16.14
N ASP A 93 9.24 -18.29 -16.06
CA ASP A 93 10.17 -18.51 -17.19
C ASP A 93 9.50 -19.22 -18.39
N GLY A 94 8.42 -19.97 -18.13
CA GLY A 94 7.62 -20.64 -19.14
C GLY A 94 6.41 -19.83 -19.60
N ALA A 95 6.40 -18.50 -19.43
CA ALA A 95 5.29 -17.65 -19.82
C ALA A 95 4.93 -17.80 -21.30
N GLN A 96 3.64 -17.92 -21.58
CA GLN A 96 3.06 -18.01 -22.92
C GLN A 96 1.86 -17.07 -23.00
N ILE A 97 1.66 -16.48 -24.18
CA ILE A 97 0.43 -15.74 -24.47
C ILE A 97 -0.70 -16.76 -24.67
N VAL A 98 -1.80 -16.58 -23.94
CA VAL A 98 -3.01 -17.41 -23.99
C VAL A 98 -4.24 -16.53 -24.25
N ASP A 99 -5.37 -17.14 -24.60
CA ASP A 99 -6.65 -16.41 -24.66
C ASP A 99 -7.04 -15.99 -23.23
N CYS A 100 -7.43 -14.74 -23.03
CA CYS A 100 -7.87 -14.26 -21.72
C CYS A 100 -9.09 -15.01 -21.18
N LYS A 101 -9.87 -15.70 -22.03
CA LYS A 101 -10.97 -16.58 -21.60
C LYS A 101 -10.46 -17.84 -20.91
N ASP A 102 -9.24 -18.26 -21.22
CA ASP A 102 -8.56 -19.36 -20.55
C ASP A 102 -7.91 -18.88 -19.25
N GLU A 103 -7.51 -19.83 -18.40
CA GLU A 103 -6.78 -19.51 -17.19
C GLU A 103 -5.46 -18.81 -17.51
N HIS A 104 -5.24 -17.68 -16.87
CA HIS A 104 -4.01 -16.91 -16.97
C HIS A 104 -3.70 -16.23 -15.63
N ARG A 105 -2.48 -15.73 -15.48
CA ARG A 105 -1.97 -15.22 -14.20
C ARG A 105 -1.57 -13.75 -14.27
N PHE A 106 -1.42 -13.22 -15.48
CA PHE A 106 -1.04 -11.84 -15.71
C PHE A 106 -1.74 -11.30 -16.95
N GLU A 107 -2.34 -10.12 -16.86
CA GLU A 107 -2.87 -9.38 -18.00
C GLU A 107 -1.99 -8.16 -18.27
N VAL A 108 -1.47 -8.06 -19.48
CA VAL A 108 -0.56 -6.97 -19.88
C VAL A 108 -1.36 -5.71 -20.12
N ALA A 109 -1.07 -4.65 -19.38
CA ALA A 109 -1.62 -3.31 -19.60
C ALA A 109 -0.76 -2.50 -20.59
N GLU A 110 0.57 -2.65 -20.51
CA GLU A 110 1.51 -1.94 -21.37
C GLU A 110 2.87 -2.65 -21.46
N SER A 111 3.49 -2.58 -22.63
CA SER A 111 4.90 -2.94 -22.83
C SER A 111 5.71 -1.64 -22.88
N VAL A 112 6.46 -1.36 -21.82
CA VAL A 112 7.30 -0.16 -21.69
C VAL A 112 8.72 -0.49 -22.15
N ASP A 113 9.21 0.23 -23.16
CA ASP A 113 10.62 0.17 -23.55
C ASP A 113 11.42 1.18 -22.75
N MET A 114 12.21 0.71 -21.78
CA MET A 114 12.92 1.59 -20.86
C MET A 114 14.02 2.42 -21.57
N ARG A 115 14.45 2.05 -22.78
CA ARG A 115 15.42 2.82 -23.58
C ARG A 115 14.87 4.16 -24.06
N THR A 116 13.55 4.33 -24.04
CA THR A 116 12.90 5.58 -24.45
C THR A 116 13.03 6.68 -23.40
N PHE A 117 13.37 6.33 -22.15
CA PHE A 117 13.63 7.31 -21.10
C PHE A 117 15.02 7.91 -21.26
N PRO A 118 15.16 9.25 -21.16
CA PRO A 118 16.46 9.90 -21.31
C PRO A 118 17.40 9.54 -20.16
N GLY A 119 18.70 9.46 -20.46
CA GLY A 119 19.76 9.22 -19.47
C GLY A 119 20.50 7.91 -19.70
N SER A 120 21.44 7.59 -18.79
CA SER A 120 22.26 6.37 -18.88
C SER A 120 21.69 5.18 -18.10
N GLU A 121 20.63 5.37 -17.32
CA GLU A 121 20.05 4.35 -16.43
C GLU A 121 19.65 3.07 -17.16
N TYR A 122 19.20 3.18 -18.42
CA TYR A 122 18.76 2.06 -19.25
C TYR A 122 19.59 1.91 -20.53
N GLY A 123 20.79 2.50 -20.53
CA GLY A 123 21.74 2.43 -21.64
C GLY A 123 22.24 1.01 -21.91
N PRO A 124 22.98 0.81 -23.02
CA PRO A 124 23.51 -0.50 -23.41
C PRO A 124 24.43 -1.11 -22.34
N ASP A 125 25.25 -0.29 -21.68
CA ASP A 125 26.19 -0.72 -20.64
C ASP A 125 25.65 -0.55 -19.21
N ALA A 126 24.36 -0.27 -19.05
CA ALA A 126 23.76 -0.08 -17.73
C ALA A 126 23.69 -1.41 -16.96
N GLU A 127 24.01 -1.37 -15.66
CA GLU A 127 23.74 -2.48 -14.76
C GLU A 127 22.22 -2.72 -14.59
N PRO A 128 21.78 -3.95 -14.31
CA PRO A 128 20.39 -4.22 -13.98
C PRO A 128 19.91 -3.40 -12.78
N PRO A 129 18.62 -3.00 -12.75
CA PRO A 129 18.07 -2.24 -11.64
C PRO A 129 18.08 -3.06 -10.34
N SER A 130 18.39 -2.40 -9.23
CA SER A 130 18.30 -3.02 -7.90
C SER A 130 16.84 -3.36 -7.55
N PRO A 131 16.58 -4.28 -6.60
CA PRO A 131 15.21 -4.59 -6.17
C PRO A 131 14.42 -3.34 -5.71
N ALA A 132 15.06 -2.41 -5.01
CA ALA A 132 14.43 -1.15 -4.61
C ALA A 132 14.07 -0.27 -5.83
N ARG A 133 14.94 -0.22 -6.84
CA ARG A 133 14.66 0.54 -8.07
C ARG A 133 13.56 -0.12 -8.90
N ILE A 134 13.53 -1.44 -8.96
CA ILE A 134 12.44 -2.22 -9.59
C ILE A 134 11.08 -1.85 -8.98
N GLN A 135 11.01 -1.74 -7.64
CA GLN A 135 9.78 -1.31 -6.96
C GLN A 135 9.39 0.12 -7.34
N GLN A 136 10.36 1.04 -7.42
CA GLN A 136 10.10 2.41 -7.86
C GLN A 136 9.64 2.48 -9.31
N ILE A 137 10.26 1.76 -10.24
CA ILE A 137 9.84 1.67 -11.65
C ILE A 137 8.40 1.17 -11.73
N SER A 138 8.04 0.15 -10.95
CA SER A 138 6.66 -0.36 -10.90
C SER A 138 5.67 0.72 -10.43
N GLN A 139 6.04 1.57 -9.49
CA GLN A 139 5.20 2.67 -9.01
C GLN A 139 5.10 3.80 -10.03
N GLU A 140 6.23 4.22 -10.61
CA GLU A 140 6.33 5.34 -11.56
C GLU A 140 5.66 5.00 -12.90
N GLN A 141 5.94 3.82 -13.45
CA GLN A 141 5.55 3.45 -14.81
C GLN A 141 4.27 2.63 -14.83
N CYS A 142 4.20 1.55 -14.04
CA CYS A 142 3.10 0.60 -14.17
C CYS A 142 1.77 1.12 -13.59
N GLN A 143 1.80 2.01 -12.59
CA GLN A 143 0.58 2.61 -12.08
C GLN A 143 -0.11 3.49 -13.13
N ALA A 144 0.64 4.33 -13.84
CA ALA A 144 0.11 5.17 -14.90
C ALA A 144 -0.38 4.34 -16.09
N ALA A 145 0.40 3.31 -16.49
CA ALA A 145 0.06 2.37 -17.54
C ALA A 145 -1.29 1.67 -17.28
N VAL A 146 -1.45 1.05 -16.11
CA VAL A 146 -2.66 0.32 -15.74
C VAL A 146 -3.87 1.23 -15.62
N ARG A 147 -3.72 2.43 -15.02
CA ARG A 147 -4.81 3.42 -14.96
C ARG A 147 -5.30 3.82 -16.34
N ARG A 148 -4.39 4.02 -17.29
CA ARG A 148 -4.74 4.34 -18.69
C ARG A 148 -5.38 3.16 -19.39
N TYR A 149 -4.88 1.94 -19.17
CA TYR A 149 -5.41 0.72 -19.76
C TYR A 149 -6.86 0.42 -19.32
N LEU A 150 -7.14 0.47 -18.01
CA LEU A 150 -8.48 0.20 -17.48
C LEU A 150 -9.42 1.41 -17.62
N GLY A 151 -8.89 2.63 -17.66
CA GLY A 151 -9.69 3.84 -17.82
C GLY A 151 -10.80 3.95 -16.76
N PRO A 152 -12.07 4.14 -17.15
CA PRO A 152 -13.20 4.17 -16.22
C PRO A 152 -13.39 2.88 -15.40
N ARG A 153 -12.82 1.76 -15.85
CA ARG A 153 -12.87 0.45 -15.16
C ARG A 153 -11.77 0.27 -14.13
N PHE A 154 -10.91 1.27 -13.91
CA PHE A 154 -9.88 1.17 -12.89
C PHE A 154 -10.50 1.29 -11.48
N ASP A 155 -10.51 0.19 -10.72
CA ASP A 155 -10.89 0.22 -9.31
C ASP A 155 -9.64 0.39 -8.41
N PRO A 156 -9.49 1.51 -7.67
CA PRO A 156 -8.37 1.66 -6.73
C PRO A 156 -8.42 0.65 -5.58
N ASN A 157 -9.57 0.04 -5.31
CA ASN A 157 -9.77 -1.00 -4.30
C ASN A 157 -9.93 -2.39 -4.93
N SER A 158 -9.40 -2.61 -6.14
CA SER A 158 -9.45 -3.90 -6.83
C SER A 158 -8.77 -5.03 -6.04
N ARG A 159 -9.28 -6.25 -6.17
CA ARG A 159 -8.57 -7.47 -5.77
C ARG A 159 -7.36 -7.78 -6.64
N PHE A 160 -7.32 -7.21 -7.85
CA PHE A 160 -6.16 -7.30 -8.73
C PHE A 160 -5.14 -6.24 -8.35
N THR A 161 -3.86 -6.60 -8.37
CA THR A 161 -2.77 -5.70 -8.06
C THR A 161 -1.97 -5.35 -9.31
N ILE A 162 -1.47 -4.12 -9.33
CA ILE A 162 -0.53 -3.67 -10.36
C ILE A 162 0.80 -4.40 -10.12
N SER A 163 1.31 -5.03 -11.17
CA SER A 163 2.58 -5.75 -11.14
C SER A 163 3.40 -5.43 -12.39
N MET A 164 4.70 -5.67 -12.29
CA MET A 164 5.65 -5.50 -13.37
C MET A 164 6.33 -6.83 -13.65
N MET A 165 6.55 -7.14 -14.91
CA MET A 165 7.30 -8.32 -15.35
C MET A 165 8.49 -7.86 -16.19
N TRP A 166 9.64 -8.52 -16.01
CA TRP A 166 10.87 -8.18 -16.72
C TRP A 166 11.76 -9.39 -16.95
N SER A 167 12.64 -9.31 -17.94
CA SER A 167 13.48 -10.42 -18.41
C SER A 167 14.66 -10.81 -17.48
N GLY A 168 14.79 -10.14 -16.35
CA GLY A 168 15.85 -10.37 -15.37
C GLY A 168 17.25 -9.95 -15.80
N ASP A 169 18.16 -10.04 -14.83
CA ASP A 169 19.57 -9.70 -14.92
C ASP A 169 20.32 -10.28 -16.12
N LYS A 170 20.06 -11.55 -16.45
CA LYS A 170 20.82 -12.24 -17.50
C LYS A 170 20.46 -11.67 -18.87
N ALA A 171 19.16 -11.54 -19.17
CA ALA A 171 18.73 -10.96 -20.43
C ALA A 171 19.07 -9.47 -20.51
N TRP A 172 19.02 -8.75 -19.39
CA TRP A 172 19.48 -7.37 -19.29
C TRP A 172 20.95 -7.22 -19.73
N ARG A 173 21.86 -7.99 -19.14
CA ARG A 173 23.30 -7.89 -19.44
C ARG A 173 23.68 -8.47 -20.80
N GLN A 174 23.08 -9.59 -21.21
CA GLN A 174 23.55 -10.37 -22.36
C GLN A 174 22.79 -10.08 -23.66
N ALA A 175 21.49 -9.81 -23.57
CA ALA A 175 20.65 -9.54 -24.74
C ALA A 175 20.32 -8.04 -24.91
N GLY A 176 20.76 -7.19 -23.96
CA GLY A 176 20.40 -5.78 -23.95
C GLY A 176 18.90 -5.56 -23.78
N GLU A 177 18.19 -6.52 -23.18
CA GLU A 177 16.75 -6.41 -22.96
C GLU A 177 16.46 -5.31 -21.93
N ARG A 178 15.53 -4.42 -22.27
CA ARG A 178 15.17 -3.22 -21.50
C ARG A 178 13.66 -3.01 -21.48
N ARG A 179 12.87 -3.89 -22.09
CA ARG A 179 11.43 -3.85 -22.00
C ARG A 179 11.01 -4.27 -20.59
N MET A 180 9.91 -3.71 -20.13
CA MET A 180 9.18 -4.07 -18.91
C MET A 180 7.70 -4.24 -19.30
N LEU A 181 7.04 -5.30 -18.85
CA LEU A 181 5.60 -5.45 -19.01
C LEU A 181 4.91 -4.98 -17.74
N CYS A 182 4.12 -3.93 -17.83
CA CYS A 182 3.25 -3.48 -16.77
C CYS A 182 1.89 -4.14 -16.94
N GLY A 183 1.29 -4.60 -15.85
CA GLY A 183 0.03 -5.34 -15.93
C GLY A 183 -0.63 -5.59 -14.60
N LEU A 184 -1.62 -6.47 -14.62
CA LEU A 184 -2.46 -6.82 -13.49
C LEU A 184 -2.33 -8.31 -13.18
N GLN A 185 -2.32 -8.64 -11.89
CA GLN A 185 -2.31 -10.01 -11.40
C GLN A 185 -3.27 -10.17 -10.22
N LEU A 186 -3.72 -11.40 -9.96
CA LEU A 186 -4.41 -11.74 -8.73
C LEU A 186 -3.40 -12.29 -7.72
N PRO A 187 -3.09 -11.58 -6.62
CA PRO A 187 -2.13 -12.08 -5.64
C PRO A 187 -2.68 -13.30 -4.89
N GLY A 188 -1.79 -14.19 -4.51
CA GLY A 188 -2.05 -15.40 -3.76
C GLY A 188 -0.98 -15.68 -2.70
N PRO A 189 -1.12 -16.79 -1.97
CA PRO A 189 -0.20 -17.14 -0.89
C PRO A 189 1.23 -17.32 -1.39
N ASN A 190 2.21 -17.04 -0.53
CA ASN A 190 3.64 -17.22 -0.81
C ASN A 190 4.14 -16.47 -2.07
N ASN A 191 3.65 -15.24 -2.30
CA ASN A 191 3.98 -14.40 -3.45
C ASN A 191 3.64 -15.04 -4.81
N GLN A 192 2.66 -15.94 -4.84
CA GLN A 192 2.20 -16.58 -6.07
C GLN A 192 1.09 -15.78 -6.73
N GLN A 193 0.99 -15.89 -8.05
CA GLN A 193 -0.11 -15.34 -8.83
C GLN A 193 -1.19 -16.41 -8.97
N LEU A 194 -2.41 -16.14 -8.50
CA LEU A 194 -3.55 -17.01 -8.73
C LEU A 194 -3.96 -16.93 -10.21
N ALA A 195 -4.43 -18.06 -10.74
CA ALA A 195 -5.02 -18.09 -12.07
C ALA A 195 -6.43 -17.47 -12.02
N PHE A 196 -6.79 -16.75 -13.07
CA PHE A 196 -8.12 -16.19 -13.28
C PHE A 196 -8.48 -16.25 -14.76
N THR A 197 -9.74 -16.00 -15.08
CA THR A 197 -10.29 -15.98 -16.43
C THR A 197 -11.04 -14.68 -16.68
N GLY A 198 -11.08 -14.27 -17.95
CA GLY A 198 -11.64 -12.99 -18.39
C GLY A 198 -10.65 -11.83 -18.27
N LYS A 199 -10.93 -10.74 -18.97
CA LYS A 199 -10.17 -9.49 -18.86
C LYS A 199 -10.54 -8.75 -17.57
N VAL A 200 -9.57 -8.15 -16.89
CA VAL A 200 -9.77 -7.39 -15.65
C VAL A 200 -10.81 -6.27 -15.81
N ALA A 201 -10.86 -5.62 -16.98
CA ALA A 201 -11.84 -4.56 -17.27
C ALA A 201 -13.29 -5.07 -17.36
N GLU A 202 -13.50 -6.37 -17.53
CA GLU A 202 -14.80 -7.01 -17.80
C GLU A 202 -15.30 -7.88 -16.64
N ILE A 203 -14.44 -8.18 -15.66
CA ILE A 203 -14.77 -9.00 -14.49
C ILE A 203 -14.97 -8.13 -13.25
N ASP A 204 -15.70 -8.67 -12.27
CA ASP A 204 -15.85 -8.02 -10.97
C ASP A 204 -14.50 -7.96 -10.25
N GLN A 205 -14.13 -6.73 -9.87
CA GLN A 205 -12.86 -6.38 -9.22
C GLN A 205 -12.99 -6.29 -7.69
N SER A 206 -14.18 -6.48 -7.13
CA SER A 206 -14.42 -6.46 -5.69
C SER A 206 -13.45 -7.38 -4.95
N LYS A 207 -12.90 -6.86 -3.84
CA LYS A 207 -12.09 -7.60 -2.85
C LYS A 207 -12.93 -8.57 -2.04
N VAL A 208 -13.40 -9.61 -2.71
CA VAL A 208 -14.17 -10.69 -2.12
C VAL A 208 -13.49 -12.02 -2.41
N TRP A 209 -13.52 -12.90 -1.41
CA TRP A 209 -13.00 -14.25 -1.48
C TRP A 209 -14.05 -15.24 -0.99
N PRO A 210 -13.92 -16.54 -1.31
CA PRO A 210 -14.80 -17.55 -0.75
C PRO A 210 -14.78 -17.56 0.78
N ALA A 211 -15.92 -17.89 1.40
CA ALA A 211 -16.01 -18.08 2.84
C ALA A 211 -15.00 -19.16 3.31
N GLY A 212 -14.31 -18.88 4.41
CA GLY A 212 -13.18 -19.65 4.94
C GLY A 212 -11.81 -19.23 4.43
N THR A 213 -11.72 -18.22 3.57
CA THR A 213 -10.42 -17.65 3.16
C THR A 213 -9.84 -16.80 4.28
N CYS A 214 -8.61 -17.08 4.70
CA CYS A 214 -7.87 -16.25 5.66
C CYS A 214 -7.00 -15.23 4.92
N LEU A 215 -7.03 -13.96 5.35
CA LEU A 215 -6.25 -12.88 4.73
C LEU A 215 -5.07 -12.51 5.63
N GLY A 216 -3.86 -12.57 5.06
CA GLY A 216 -2.60 -12.42 5.78
C GLY A 216 -2.48 -11.12 6.56
N ILE A 217 -1.53 -11.09 7.50
CA ILE A 217 -1.17 -9.91 8.29
C ILE A 217 0.29 -9.56 8.04
N ASP A 218 0.58 -8.27 7.88
CA ASP A 218 1.94 -7.76 7.87
C ASP A 218 2.41 -7.58 9.33
N PRO A 219 3.40 -8.36 9.81
CA PRO A 219 3.84 -8.28 11.20
C PRO A 219 4.56 -6.96 11.54
N ALA A 220 5.03 -6.20 10.54
CA ALA A 220 5.68 -4.92 10.78
C ALA A 220 4.67 -3.79 11.05
N THR A 221 3.49 -3.86 10.44
CA THR A 221 2.49 -2.79 10.49
C THR A 221 1.21 -3.19 11.22
N ASN A 222 1.01 -4.48 11.51
CA ASN A 222 -0.23 -5.07 11.99
C ASN A 222 -1.42 -4.72 11.09
N GLN A 223 -1.21 -4.67 9.77
CA GLN A 223 -2.26 -4.42 8.79
C GLN A 223 -2.57 -5.66 7.96
N PRO A 224 -3.81 -5.81 7.47
CA PRO A 224 -4.17 -6.89 6.56
C PRO A 224 -3.42 -6.71 5.25
N THR A 225 -2.96 -7.82 4.66
CA THR A 225 -2.29 -7.78 3.36
C THR A 225 -3.27 -7.90 2.20
N ASP A 226 -4.54 -8.24 2.46
CA ASP A 226 -5.56 -8.62 1.47
C ASP A 226 -5.11 -9.80 0.56
N ILE A 227 -4.15 -10.62 1.02
CA ILE A 227 -3.65 -11.78 0.29
C ILE A 227 -4.12 -13.05 1.01
N PRO A 228 -4.77 -13.99 0.31
CA PRO A 228 -5.12 -15.29 0.88
C PRO A 228 -3.91 -16.04 1.42
N VAL A 229 -4.04 -16.60 2.62
CA VAL A 229 -3.05 -17.46 3.27
C VAL A 229 -3.72 -18.72 3.84
N ASP A 230 -2.91 -19.73 4.17
CA ASP A 230 -3.39 -20.85 4.98
C ASP A 230 -3.81 -20.32 6.36
N CYS A 231 -4.98 -20.71 6.87
CA CYS A 231 -5.46 -20.24 8.17
C CYS A 231 -4.57 -20.70 9.34
N ALA A 232 -3.76 -21.75 9.18
CA ALA A 232 -2.73 -22.12 10.15
C ALA A 232 -1.56 -21.13 10.19
N ALA A 233 -1.41 -20.30 9.15
CA ALA A 233 -0.45 -19.20 9.14
C ALA A 233 -1.05 -17.94 9.80
N PRO A 234 -0.18 -17.01 10.28
CA PRO A 234 -0.62 -15.71 10.80
C PRO A 234 -1.49 -14.94 9.80
N HIS A 235 -2.67 -14.50 10.24
CA HIS A 235 -3.61 -13.75 9.42
C HIS A 235 -4.37 -12.69 10.23
N ALA A 236 -4.91 -11.67 9.57
CA ALA A 236 -5.63 -10.57 10.24
C ALA A 236 -7.14 -10.84 10.33
N MET A 237 -7.70 -11.53 9.34
CA MET A 237 -9.12 -11.76 9.24
C MET A 237 -9.46 -13.05 8.46
N GLU A 238 -10.62 -13.60 8.75
CA GLU A 238 -11.20 -14.74 8.04
C GLU A 238 -12.50 -14.31 7.35
N VAL A 239 -12.64 -14.59 6.07
CA VAL A 239 -13.82 -14.25 5.27
C VAL A 239 -14.95 -15.23 5.60
N THR A 240 -16.13 -14.70 5.89
CA THR A 240 -17.34 -15.48 6.24
C THR A 240 -18.37 -15.49 5.12
N GLY A 241 -18.28 -14.54 4.19
CA GLY A 241 -19.16 -14.41 3.04
C GLY A 241 -18.91 -13.14 2.26
N ALA A 242 -19.75 -12.89 1.26
CA ALA A 242 -19.74 -11.67 0.46
C ALA A 242 -21.17 -11.25 0.14
N VAL A 243 -21.40 -9.95 0.09
CA VAL A 243 -22.71 -9.35 -0.22
C VAL A 243 -22.64 -8.66 -1.56
N ASN A 244 -23.55 -8.99 -2.46
CA ASN A 244 -23.71 -8.30 -3.73
C ASN A 244 -24.76 -7.18 -3.59
N LEU A 245 -24.32 -5.93 -3.66
CA LEU A 245 -25.19 -4.77 -3.52
C LEU A 245 -26.16 -4.63 -4.69
N LYS A 246 -25.83 -5.15 -5.88
CA LYS A 246 -26.72 -5.08 -7.05
C LYS A 246 -28.00 -5.88 -6.92
N GLU A 247 -28.05 -6.85 -6.01
CA GLU A 247 -29.26 -7.62 -5.75
C GLU A 247 -30.37 -6.76 -5.12
N LYS A 248 -29.99 -5.79 -4.29
CA LYS A 248 -30.92 -4.83 -3.67
C LYS A 248 -30.98 -3.51 -4.42
N PHE A 249 -29.86 -3.06 -4.97
CA PHE A 249 -29.69 -1.76 -5.61
C PHE A 249 -29.24 -1.94 -7.07
N PRO A 250 -30.16 -2.25 -8.00
CA PRO A 250 -29.81 -2.55 -9.40
C PRO A 250 -29.38 -1.31 -10.20
N GLY A 251 -29.62 -0.10 -9.68
CA GLY A 251 -29.39 1.19 -10.35
C GLY A 251 -28.04 1.81 -10.00
N ALA A 252 -28.08 3.08 -9.56
CA ALA A 252 -26.89 3.81 -9.12
C ALA A 252 -26.45 3.35 -7.71
N LEU A 253 -25.24 3.75 -7.32
CA LEU A 253 -24.74 3.56 -5.95
C LEU A 253 -25.71 4.20 -4.95
N PRO A 254 -26.30 3.44 -4.01
CA PRO A 254 -27.16 4.02 -2.97
C PRO A 254 -26.33 4.85 -1.96
N PRO A 255 -26.97 5.76 -1.20
CA PRO A 255 -26.32 6.47 -0.11
C PRO A 255 -25.67 5.54 0.90
N GLU A 256 -24.54 5.96 1.48
CA GLU A 256 -23.76 5.13 2.42
C GLU A 256 -24.58 4.54 3.58
N PRO A 257 -25.51 5.26 4.24
CA PRO A 257 -26.32 4.67 5.32
C PRO A 257 -27.24 3.52 4.87
N GLU A 258 -27.74 3.59 3.63
CA GLU A 258 -28.56 2.52 3.05
C GLU A 258 -27.73 1.29 2.69
N GLN A 259 -26.49 1.51 2.23
CA GLN A 259 -25.50 0.45 2.03
C GLN A 259 -25.19 -0.24 3.35
N ASP A 260 -24.77 0.53 4.37
CA ASP A 260 -24.36 0.00 5.67
C ASP A 260 -25.48 -0.85 6.28
N THR A 261 -26.71 -0.34 6.31
CA THR A 261 -27.86 -1.09 6.84
C THR A 261 -28.03 -2.44 6.13
N PHE A 262 -27.96 -2.46 4.79
CA PHE A 262 -28.10 -3.70 4.03
C PHE A 262 -26.93 -4.67 4.25
N ILE A 263 -25.70 -4.16 4.17
CA ILE A 263 -24.48 -4.95 4.31
C ILE A 263 -24.41 -5.56 5.70
N LYS A 264 -24.70 -4.77 6.75
CA LYS A 264 -24.71 -5.21 8.15
C LYS A 264 -25.64 -6.39 8.37
N ASP A 265 -26.89 -6.28 7.93
CA ASP A 265 -27.90 -7.32 8.10
C ASP A 265 -27.53 -8.60 7.33
N ALA A 266 -27.02 -8.45 6.10
CA ALA A 266 -26.59 -9.58 5.30
C ALA A 266 -25.33 -10.26 5.88
N CYS A 267 -24.30 -9.49 6.22
CA CYS A 267 -23.05 -9.98 6.78
C CYS A 267 -23.23 -10.61 8.16
N THR A 268 -24.13 -10.09 9.00
CA THR A 268 -24.43 -10.69 10.31
C THR A 268 -25.04 -12.08 10.12
N ARG A 269 -26.04 -12.23 9.24
CA ARG A 269 -26.64 -13.54 8.94
C ARG A 269 -25.65 -14.53 8.34
N MET A 270 -24.81 -14.09 7.40
CA MET A 270 -23.78 -14.94 6.79
C MET A 270 -22.73 -15.38 7.82
N THR A 271 -22.30 -14.46 8.69
CA THR A 271 -21.31 -14.74 9.75
C THR A 271 -21.84 -15.72 10.78
N ASP A 272 -23.07 -15.53 11.26
CA ASP A 272 -23.71 -16.44 12.21
C ASP A 272 -23.88 -17.84 11.62
N ALA A 273 -24.33 -17.93 10.36
CA ALA A 273 -24.45 -19.20 9.65
C ALA A 273 -23.10 -19.86 9.43
N TYR A 274 -22.06 -19.08 9.10
CA TYR A 274 -20.71 -19.56 8.93
C TYR A 274 -20.15 -20.14 10.23
N LEU A 275 -20.27 -19.43 11.35
CA LEU A 275 -19.68 -19.83 12.64
C LEU A 275 -20.45 -20.91 13.40
N ALA A 276 -21.71 -21.19 13.04
CA ALA A 276 -22.55 -22.14 13.75
C ALA A 276 -21.83 -23.48 14.02
N PRO A 277 -21.87 -24.01 15.27
CA PRO A 277 -22.68 -23.57 16.41
C PRO A 277 -22.05 -22.48 17.29
N ILE A 278 -20.85 -21.99 16.96
CA ILE A 278 -20.17 -20.93 17.72
C ILE A 278 -20.90 -19.61 17.45
N LYS A 279 -21.25 -18.87 18.51
CA LYS A 279 -21.82 -17.53 18.37
C LYS A 279 -20.68 -16.51 18.35
N LEU A 280 -20.70 -15.56 17.42
CA LEU A 280 -19.67 -14.52 17.33
C LEU A 280 -19.46 -13.80 18.67
N ARG A 281 -20.55 -13.46 19.38
CA ARG A 281 -20.52 -12.82 20.70
C ARG A 281 -19.80 -13.63 21.78
N ASN A 282 -19.60 -14.93 21.60
CA ASN A 282 -18.88 -15.77 22.56
C ASN A 282 -17.37 -15.81 22.26
N THR A 283 -16.90 -15.00 21.32
CA THR A 283 -15.50 -14.89 20.90
C THR A 283 -15.01 -13.47 21.10
N THR A 284 -13.71 -13.24 20.92
CA THR A 284 -13.13 -11.88 20.88
C THR A 284 -13.18 -11.27 19.47
N LEU A 285 -13.72 -11.99 18.48
CA LEU A 285 -13.82 -11.52 17.11
C LEU A 285 -14.98 -10.55 16.94
N THR A 286 -14.82 -9.62 16.03
CA THR A 286 -15.86 -8.69 15.57
C THR A 286 -16.11 -8.90 14.08
N LEU A 287 -17.34 -8.59 13.67
CA LEU A 287 -17.71 -8.53 12.26
C LEU A 287 -17.12 -7.27 11.63
N ILE A 288 -16.47 -7.44 10.48
CA ILE A 288 -15.78 -6.43 9.71
C ILE A 288 -16.35 -6.44 8.29
N TYR A 289 -16.79 -5.27 7.84
CA TYR A 289 -17.18 -5.02 6.46
C TYR A 289 -16.97 -3.54 6.16
N SER A 290 -17.13 -3.16 4.90
CA SER A 290 -17.10 -1.76 4.47
C SER A 290 -18.17 -1.51 3.43
N THR A 291 -18.57 -0.25 3.28
CA THR A 291 -19.40 0.21 2.16
C THR A 291 -18.57 0.32 0.89
N ILE A 292 -19.23 0.41 -0.27
CA ILE A 292 -18.54 0.54 -1.55
C ILE A 292 -18.49 2.01 -1.98
N SER A 293 -17.30 2.44 -2.37
CA SER A 293 -17.06 3.81 -2.83
C SER A 293 -17.63 4.05 -4.23
N LEU A 294 -17.92 5.31 -4.58
CA LEU A 294 -18.34 5.70 -5.92
C LEU A 294 -17.32 5.31 -7.02
N PRO A 295 -16.00 5.52 -6.84
CA PRO A 295 -15.01 5.05 -7.81
C PRO A 295 -15.07 3.53 -8.05
N SER A 296 -15.15 2.73 -6.98
CA SER A 296 -15.22 1.26 -7.11
C SER A 296 -16.52 0.81 -7.79
N TRP A 297 -17.65 1.42 -7.45
CA TRP A 297 -18.94 1.15 -8.11
C TRP A 297 -18.91 1.47 -9.60
N ALA A 298 -18.39 2.64 -9.96
CA ALA A 298 -18.26 3.07 -11.36
C ALA A 298 -17.31 2.17 -12.16
N ALA A 299 -16.25 1.66 -11.51
CA ALA A 299 -15.31 0.72 -12.11
C ALA A 299 -15.93 -0.66 -12.40
N GLY A 300 -16.99 -1.03 -11.67
CA GLY A 300 -17.74 -2.26 -11.87
C GLY A 300 -17.71 -3.23 -10.70
N SER A 301 -17.12 -2.85 -9.58
CA SER A 301 -17.18 -3.59 -8.32
C SER A 301 -18.55 -3.37 -7.67
N HIS A 302 -19.22 -4.45 -7.27
CA HIS A 302 -20.56 -4.37 -6.66
C HIS A 302 -20.70 -5.24 -5.41
N GLN A 303 -19.62 -5.89 -5.00
CA GLN A 303 -19.61 -6.80 -3.88
C GLN A 303 -18.69 -6.30 -2.76
N VAL A 304 -19.04 -6.64 -1.52
CA VAL A 304 -18.25 -6.36 -0.32
C VAL A 304 -18.02 -7.65 0.47
N SER A 305 -16.86 -7.76 1.11
CA SER A 305 -16.52 -8.93 1.93
C SER A 305 -17.08 -8.79 3.34
N CYS A 306 -17.64 -9.87 3.87
CA CYS A 306 -17.98 -10.02 5.28
C CYS A 306 -16.87 -10.83 5.95
N SER A 307 -16.11 -10.22 6.83
CA SER A 307 -14.96 -10.87 7.48
C SER A 307 -15.07 -10.78 8.99
N ILE A 308 -14.39 -11.67 9.69
CA ILE A 308 -14.23 -11.62 11.15
C ILE A 308 -12.76 -11.44 11.51
N GLY A 309 -12.50 -10.62 12.51
CA GLY A 309 -11.14 -10.38 13.00
C GLY A 309 -11.15 -9.75 14.38
N ALA A 310 -9.96 -9.48 14.93
CA ALA A 310 -9.81 -8.78 16.19
C ALA A 310 -8.85 -7.60 16.01
N THR A 311 -9.14 -6.47 16.66
CA THR A 311 -8.29 -5.27 16.59
C THR A 311 -7.47 -5.10 17.86
N LEU A 312 -6.38 -4.36 17.78
CA LEU A 312 -5.54 -3.98 18.93
C LEU A 312 -6.06 -2.72 19.65
N GLY A 313 -7.14 -2.10 19.16
CA GLY A 313 -7.68 -0.84 19.69
C GLY A 313 -6.90 0.42 19.31
N ASN A 314 -5.75 0.29 18.63
CA ASN A 314 -4.90 1.39 18.17
C ASN A 314 -4.91 1.57 16.64
N GLY A 315 -5.90 1.00 15.95
CA GLY A 315 -5.97 0.96 14.48
C GLY A 315 -5.21 -0.20 13.83
N GLY A 316 -4.49 -1.02 14.61
CA GLY A 316 -3.89 -2.27 14.16
C GLY A 316 -4.77 -3.50 14.38
N TRP A 317 -4.41 -4.59 13.72
CA TRP A 317 -5.06 -5.89 13.81
C TRP A 317 -4.31 -6.83 14.75
N SER A 318 -5.05 -7.67 15.46
CA SER A 318 -4.47 -8.80 16.19
C SER A 318 -4.09 -9.90 15.19
N THR A 319 -3.04 -10.65 15.52
CA THR A 319 -2.66 -11.83 14.74
C THR A 319 -3.54 -13.02 15.12
N LEU A 320 -4.23 -13.58 14.14
CA LEU A 320 -5.01 -14.79 14.25
C LEU A 320 -4.17 -16.01 13.81
N LEU A 321 -4.39 -17.15 14.46
CA LEU A 321 -3.84 -18.45 14.09
C LEU A 321 -4.94 -19.52 14.18
N ASN A 322 -5.01 -20.38 13.16
CA ASN A 322 -6.09 -21.34 12.90
C ASN A 322 -7.42 -20.67 12.51
N SER A 323 -8.33 -21.43 11.92
CA SER A 323 -9.67 -20.94 11.57
C SER A 323 -10.52 -20.66 12.82
N ALA A 324 -11.41 -19.68 12.71
CA ALA A 324 -12.46 -19.35 13.69
C ALA A 324 -13.44 -20.49 13.98
N LYS A 325 -13.50 -21.51 13.11
CA LYS A 325 -14.25 -22.75 13.34
C LYS A 325 -13.51 -23.81 14.16
N GLY A 326 -12.22 -23.57 14.43
CA GLY A 326 -11.33 -24.50 15.11
C GLY A 326 -10.72 -23.91 16.39
N PRO A 327 -9.55 -24.41 16.81
CA PRO A 327 -8.82 -23.90 17.97
C PRO A 327 -8.12 -22.58 17.61
N LEU A 328 -8.92 -21.55 17.31
CA LEU A 328 -8.44 -20.21 17.01
C LEU A 328 -7.58 -19.68 18.16
N GLN A 329 -6.52 -18.96 17.82
CA GLN A 329 -5.76 -18.15 18.76
C GLN A 329 -5.71 -16.70 18.27
N ILE A 330 -5.77 -15.76 19.20
CA ILE A 330 -5.70 -14.33 18.99
C ILE A 330 -4.50 -13.83 19.79
N ASN A 331 -3.43 -13.42 19.11
CA ASN A 331 -2.13 -13.12 19.70
C ASN A 331 -1.61 -14.23 20.64
N GLY A 332 -1.81 -15.50 20.25
CA GLY A 332 -1.40 -16.68 21.03
C GLY A 332 -2.30 -17.05 22.21
N GLN A 333 -3.42 -16.35 22.40
CA GLN A 333 -4.40 -16.65 23.46
C GLN A 333 -5.71 -17.20 22.86
N PRO A 334 -6.40 -18.11 23.55
CA PRO A 334 -7.73 -18.56 23.10
C PRO A 334 -8.73 -17.37 23.13
N PRO A 335 -9.76 -17.39 22.26
CA PRO A 335 -10.82 -16.39 22.30
C PRO A 335 -11.50 -16.34 23.67
N VAL A 336 -11.66 -15.13 24.19
CA VAL A 336 -12.39 -14.85 25.43
C VAL A 336 -13.69 -14.14 25.06
N PRO A 337 -14.85 -14.60 25.56
CA PRO A 337 -16.11 -13.88 25.37
C PRO A 337 -16.03 -12.49 26.03
N PRO A 338 -16.66 -11.46 25.45
CA PRO A 338 -16.83 -10.17 26.11
C PRO A 338 -17.59 -10.36 27.42
N PRO A 339 -17.35 -9.52 28.46
CA PRO A 339 -18.13 -9.55 29.69
C PRO A 339 -19.63 -9.40 29.38
N ASP A 340 -20.46 -10.19 30.07
CA ASP A 340 -21.91 -10.04 29.95
C ASP A 340 -22.34 -8.64 30.37
N ILE A 341 -23.31 -8.09 29.63
CA ILE A 341 -23.92 -6.81 29.98
C ILE A 341 -24.73 -7.03 31.27
N PRO A 342 -24.50 -6.27 32.35
CA PRO A 342 -25.27 -6.40 33.60
C PRO A 342 -26.77 -6.29 33.34
N GLU A 343 -27.58 -7.12 34.00
CA GLU A 343 -29.04 -7.16 33.84
C GLU A 343 -29.70 -5.81 34.12
N GLU A 344 -29.09 -4.98 34.98
CA GLU A 344 -29.56 -3.62 35.27
C GLU A 344 -29.53 -2.71 34.04
N ARG A 345 -28.64 -2.97 33.06
CA ARG A 345 -28.54 -2.19 31.82
C ARG A 345 -29.42 -2.71 30.68
N LEU A 346 -29.87 -3.96 30.77
CA LEU A 346 -30.81 -4.56 29.81
C LEU A 346 -32.25 -4.07 30.04
N ASN A 347 -32.56 -3.57 31.24
CA ASN A 347 -33.91 -3.15 31.66
C ASN A 347 -34.01 -1.67 32.04
N LEU A 348 -33.09 -0.81 31.57
CA LEU A 348 -33.24 0.63 31.77
C LEU A 348 -34.50 1.11 31.01
N PRO A 349 -35.48 1.73 31.68
CA PRO A 349 -36.61 2.32 30.99
C PRO A 349 -36.09 3.37 30.00
N PRO A 350 -36.72 3.52 28.82
CA PRO A 350 -36.33 4.55 27.87
C PRO A 350 -36.30 5.90 28.58
N ILE A 351 -35.18 6.62 28.44
CA ILE A 351 -35.06 7.97 28.99
C ILE A 351 -36.17 8.81 28.32
N PRO A 352 -37.07 9.45 29.09
CA PRO A 352 -38.07 10.34 28.52
C PRO A 352 -37.33 11.44 27.76
N MET A 353 -37.46 11.43 26.44
CA MET A 353 -37.08 12.57 25.63
C MET A 353 -38.03 13.71 26.04
N PRO A 354 -37.54 14.89 26.46
CA PRO A 354 -38.42 16.01 26.74
C PRO A 354 -39.19 16.34 25.46
N ASP A 355 -40.52 16.28 25.54
CA ASP A 355 -41.40 16.74 24.47
C ASP A 355 -41.04 18.18 24.14
N ASP A 356 -40.99 18.47 22.83
CA ASP A 356 -40.74 19.79 22.27
C ASP A 356 -41.45 20.87 23.07
N VAL A 357 -40.68 21.83 23.59
CA VAL A 357 -41.24 23.07 24.15
C VAL A 357 -41.92 23.83 23.02
N ASP A 358 -43.24 23.70 23.00
CA ASP A 358 -44.20 24.53 22.28
C ASP A 358 -43.88 26.01 22.54
N SER A 359 -43.20 26.64 21.59
CA SER A 359 -42.83 28.05 21.65
C SER A 359 -44.02 28.87 21.15
N SER A 360 -45.01 29.05 22.02
CA SER A 360 -46.19 29.85 21.74
C SER A 360 -46.48 30.85 22.87
N SER A 361 -46.04 32.09 22.62
CA SER A 361 -46.57 33.38 23.10
C SER A 361 -46.35 33.84 24.56
N GLN A 362 -45.67 34.99 24.72
CA GLN A 362 -46.38 36.27 24.93
C GLN A 362 -45.47 37.51 24.81
N GLN A 363 -46.07 38.54 24.23
CA GLN A 363 -45.54 39.85 23.87
C GLN A 363 -45.14 40.68 25.09
N SER A 364 -44.08 41.47 24.95
CA SER A 364 -44.00 42.84 25.50
C SER A 364 -43.03 43.63 24.64
N GLU A 365 -43.52 44.63 23.91
CA GLU A 365 -42.67 45.62 23.23
C GLU A 365 -41.98 46.55 24.26
N PRO A 366 -40.84 47.16 23.90
CA PRO A 366 -40.93 48.53 23.39
C PRO A 366 -39.98 48.86 22.22
N ASP A 367 -40.59 49.42 21.19
CA ASP A 367 -40.30 50.62 20.40
C ASP A 367 -38.87 51.13 20.04
N TYR A 368 -38.81 51.57 18.77
CA TYR A 368 -37.95 52.52 18.06
C TYR A 368 -36.60 52.11 17.40
N SER A 369 -36.71 51.92 16.07
CA SER A 369 -35.93 52.53 14.97
C SER A 369 -34.61 51.94 14.44
N GLN A 370 -34.66 51.66 13.11
CA GLN A 370 -33.65 51.83 12.04
C GLN A 370 -32.27 51.15 12.25
N THR A 371 -31.66 50.39 11.33
CA THR A 371 -31.64 50.42 9.86
C THR A 371 -30.84 49.20 9.38
N GLU A 372 -31.19 48.71 8.18
CA GLU A 372 -30.31 48.12 7.15
C GLU A 372 -29.60 46.75 7.29
N GLN A 373 -29.85 45.97 6.23
CA GLN A 373 -28.93 45.14 5.44
C GLN A 373 -28.64 43.68 5.84
N THR A 374 -29.33 42.81 5.09
CA THR A 374 -28.86 41.56 4.47
C THR A 374 -27.36 41.25 4.56
N GLN A 375 -27.01 40.05 5.09
CA GLN A 375 -26.09 39.13 4.42
C GLN A 375 -26.06 37.71 5.04
N GLN A 376 -26.35 36.74 4.16
CA GLN A 376 -25.72 35.43 3.95
C GLN A 376 -25.16 34.65 5.15
N THR A 377 -25.81 33.52 5.40
CA THR A 377 -25.34 32.34 6.12
C THR A 377 -24.19 31.63 5.38
N GLN A 378 -23.05 31.46 6.05
CA GLN A 378 -22.13 30.37 5.81
C GLN A 378 -21.86 29.64 7.13
N THR A 379 -21.96 28.32 7.04
CA THR A 379 -21.77 27.30 8.06
C THR A 379 -20.30 27.18 8.48
N GLU A 380 -20.00 27.41 9.76
CA GLU A 380 -18.70 27.08 10.37
C GLU A 380 -18.68 25.64 10.90
N GLN A 381 -17.71 24.86 10.41
CA GLN A 381 -17.26 23.60 10.97
C GLN A 381 -16.45 23.86 12.24
N THR A 382 -16.88 23.33 13.38
CA THR A 382 -16.13 23.40 14.65
C THR A 382 -14.97 22.41 14.67
N GLN A 383 -13.75 22.93 14.80
CA GLN A 383 -12.51 22.19 15.06
C GLN A 383 -11.99 22.62 16.46
N HIS A 384 -11.72 21.66 17.35
CA HIS A 384 -11.30 21.87 18.74
C HIS A 384 -9.83 22.34 18.86
N GLY A 385 -9.57 23.28 19.79
CA GLY A 385 -8.25 23.90 20.05
C GLY A 385 -7.47 23.35 21.27
N PRO A 386 -6.24 23.86 21.54
CA PRO A 386 -5.29 23.32 22.53
C PRO A 386 -5.23 24.10 23.88
N GLN A 387 -4.76 23.45 24.96
CA GLN A 387 -4.53 24.05 26.30
C GLN A 387 -3.08 23.89 26.82
N PRO A 388 -2.52 24.86 27.58
CA PRO A 388 -1.23 24.76 28.30
C PRO A 388 -1.33 24.70 29.85
N ALA A 389 -0.20 24.40 30.52
CA ALA A 389 -0.03 24.00 31.94
C ALA A 389 0.59 25.07 32.89
N ALA A 390 0.44 24.90 34.23
CA ALA A 390 1.24 25.55 35.30
C ALA A 390 1.21 24.79 36.67
N ALA A 391 2.22 24.99 37.54
CA ALA A 391 2.66 24.18 38.71
C ALA A 391 2.36 24.78 40.13
N PRO A 392 2.69 24.08 41.26
CA PRO A 392 2.85 24.67 42.61
C PRO A 392 4.16 24.29 43.41
N PRO A 393 4.44 24.90 44.60
CA PRO A 393 5.72 24.76 45.36
C PRO A 393 5.68 24.00 46.72
N SER A 394 6.88 23.81 47.32
CA SER A 394 7.31 22.94 48.46
C SER A 394 7.29 23.53 49.89
N GLU A 395 7.28 22.66 50.93
CA GLU A 395 8.11 22.74 52.18
C GLU A 395 8.11 21.42 53.00
N ALA A 396 9.12 21.17 53.86
CA ALA A 396 9.52 19.86 54.46
C ALA A 396 9.65 19.90 56.04
N PRO A 397 10.12 18.85 56.80
CA PRO A 397 9.34 18.16 57.87
C PRO A 397 10.05 17.86 59.24
N ALA A 398 9.36 17.17 60.20
CA ALA A 398 9.80 16.01 61.06
C ALA A 398 8.94 15.83 62.39
N PRO A 399 8.94 14.67 63.13
CA PRO A 399 8.55 13.27 62.80
C PRO A 399 7.68 12.56 63.93
N PRO A 400 7.58 11.20 64.12
CA PRO A 400 6.37 10.34 63.87
C PRO A 400 5.93 9.48 65.13
N PRO A 401 5.12 8.37 65.15
CA PRO A 401 4.93 7.18 64.24
C PRO A 401 3.45 6.76 63.95
N GLY A 402 3.07 5.79 63.08
CA GLY A 402 3.80 4.79 62.29
C GLY A 402 2.93 3.99 61.27
N ASP A 403 3.65 3.33 60.35
CA ASP A 403 3.47 2.11 59.53
C ASP A 403 2.25 1.83 58.62
N GLY A 404 2.50 1.68 57.30
CA GLY A 404 1.62 1.01 56.32
C GLY A 404 1.87 1.34 54.83
N ASN A 405 2.93 0.77 54.24
CA ASN A 405 3.53 0.99 52.90
C ASN A 405 2.63 1.13 51.63
N THR A 406 2.99 2.10 50.79
CA THR A 406 2.61 2.32 49.37
C THR A 406 3.87 2.63 48.54
N PHE A 407 3.87 2.38 47.22
CA PHE A 407 4.09 3.40 46.15
C PHE A 407 4.66 2.88 44.81
N LEU A 408 4.06 3.40 43.74
CA LEU A 408 4.53 3.56 42.35
C LEU A 408 5.35 4.86 42.22
N ASN A 409 6.42 4.87 41.38
CA ASN A 409 7.11 6.00 40.67
C ASN A 409 7.73 7.17 41.51
N GLY A 410 8.99 7.66 41.43
CA GLY A 410 10.24 7.50 40.65
C GLY A 410 11.16 8.76 40.86
N PRO A 411 12.49 8.74 40.64
CA PRO A 411 13.17 9.81 39.83
C PRO A 411 14.38 9.34 38.95
N PRO A 412 14.83 10.11 37.92
CA PRO A 412 15.93 9.76 36.98
C PRO A 412 17.37 10.18 37.45
N PRO A 413 18.47 9.89 36.71
CA PRO A 413 19.79 9.47 37.25
C PRO A 413 20.91 10.55 37.25
N PRO A 414 22.09 10.28 37.87
CA PRO A 414 23.32 11.11 37.73
C PRO A 414 24.20 10.77 36.49
N PRO A 415 25.13 11.68 36.07
CA PRO A 415 25.90 11.57 34.82
C PRO A 415 27.03 10.54 34.85
N GLY A 416 27.36 10.00 33.68
CA GLY A 416 28.17 8.79 33.49
C GLY A 416 29.70 8.94 33.52
N ALA A 417 30.36 7.78 33.60
CA ALA A 417 31.77 7.52 33.31
C ALA A 417 31.95 6.00 33.01
N PRO A 418 33.11 5.59 32.49
CA PRO A 418 33.46 5.38 31.08
C PRO A 418 33.03 4.01 30.54
N ALA A 419 33.05 3.87 29.21
CA ALA A 419 32.76 2.62 28.51
C ALA A 419 33.66 1.46 28.98
N PRO A 420 33.12 0.23 29.11
CA PRO A 420 33.94 -0.95 29.30
C PRO A 420 34.85 -1.19 28.08
N PRO A 421 36.06 -1.75 28.27
CA PRO A 421 36.99 -2.03 27.18
C PRO A 421 36.38 -2.99 26.15
N PRO A 422 36.80 -2.90 24.87
CA PRO A 422 36.32 -3.81 23.83
C PRO A 422 36.64 -5.26 24.21
N PRO A 423 35.77 -6.23 23.88
CA PRO A 423 36.15 -7.63 23.95
C PRO A 423 37.38 -7.89 23.07
N ALA A 424 38.28 -8.73 23.58
CA ALA A 424 39.51 -9.15 22.91
C ALA A 424 39.24 -9.82 21.54
N PRO A 425 40.21 -9.77 20.61
CA PRO A 425 40.07 -10.28 19.24
C PRO A 425 39.68 -11.75 19.14
N GLU A 426 38.95 -12.06 18.06
CA GLU A 426 38.50 -13.39 17.61
C GLU A 426 39.55 -14.49 17.86
N ALA A 427 39.12 -15.58 18.49
CA ALA A 427 39.82 -16.84 18.38
C ALA A 427 39.76 -17.30 16.91
N ALA A 428 40.91 -17.68 16.37
CA ALA A 428 41.12 -18.04 14.98
C ALA A 428 40.08 -19.04 14.44
N PRO A 429 39.69 -18.95 13.15
CA PRO A 429 38.81 -19.93 12.53
C PRO A 429 39.41 -21.34 12.62
N PRO A 430 38.57 -22.38 12.78
CA PRO A 430 39.04 -23.76 12.83
C PRO A 430 39.77 -24.15 11.52
N PRO A 431 40.73 -25.09 11.58
CA PRO A 431 41.50 -25.52 10.41
C PRO A 431 40.62 -26.14 9.31
N PRO A 432 41.05 -26.08 8.03
CA PRO A 432 40.35 -26.69 6.90
C PRO A 432 40.29 -28.24 6.95
N PRO A 433 39.40 -28.86 6.15
CA PRO A 433 38.77 -30.16 6.44
C PRO A 433 39.58 -31.38 6.01
N ALA A 434 39.17 -32.57 6.49
CA ALA A 434 39.64 -33.85 5.96
C ALA A 434 39.16 -34.06 4.50
N PRO A 435 39.98 -34.69 3.63
CA PRO A 435 39.66 -34.88 2.21
C PRO A 435 38.37 -35.67 1.96
N ALA A 436 37.64 -35.26 0.91
CA ALA A 436 36.54 -36.02 0.36
C ALA A 436 36.99 -37.44 -0.05
N LEU A 437 36.12 -38.44 0.20
CA LEU A 437 36.32 -39.79 -0.34
C LEU A 437 36.40 -39.71 -1.87
N PRO A 438 37.32 -40.45 -2.52
CA PRO A 438 37.44 -40.45 -3.97
C PRO A 438 36.14 -40.96 -4.62
N PRO A 439 35.75 -40.42 -5.78
CA PRO A 439 34.59 -40.90 -6.53
C PRO A 439 34.81 -42.37 -6.96
N PRO A 440 33.72 -43.15 -7.11
CA PRO A 440 33.81 -44.52 -7.63
C PRO A 440 34.44 -44.52 -9.03
N PRO A 441 35.18 -45.60 -9.39
CA PRO A 441 35.82 -45.70 -10.69
C PRO A 441 34.78 -45.64 -11.82
N PRO A 442 35.11 -45.04 -12.98
CA PRO A 442 34.23 -45.01 -14.13
C PRO A 442 33.92 -46.44 -14.62
N PRO A 443 32.72 -46.68 -15.16
CA PRO A 443 32.37 -47.97 -15.74
C PRO A 443 33.35 -48.35 -16.88
N ALA A 444 33.70 -49.63 -16.93
CA ALA A 444 34.66 -50.17 -17.89
C ALA A 444 34.22 -49.88 -19.34
N PRO A 445 35.17 -49.56 -20.25
CA PRO A 445 34.86 -49.36 -21.66
C PRO A 445 34.28 -50.64 -22.28
N ALA A 446 33.24 -50.46 -23.10
CA ALA A 446 32.65 -51.54 -23.87
C ALA A 446 33.71 -52.21 -24.77
N PRO A 447 33.64 -53.55 -24.95
CA PRO A 447 34.64 -54.29 -25.72
C PRO A 447 34.66 -53.84 -27.19
N PRO A 448 35.82 -53.92 -27.86
CA PRO A 448 35.98 -53.54 -29.26
C PRO A 448 35.07 -54.38 -30.16
N VAL A 449 34.31 -53.71 -31.04
CA VAL A 449 33.56 -54.38 -32.10
C VAL A 449 34.55 -54.94 -33.13
N GLU A 450 34.42 -56.24 -33.40
CA GLU A 450 35.20 -57.00 -34.38
C GLU A 450 35.10 -56.41 -35.81
N PRO A 451 36.13 -56.57 -36.65
CA PRO A 451 36.19 -55.93 -37.97
C PRO A 451 35.19 -56.52 -38.97
N VAL A 452 34.44 -55.64 -39.64
CA VAL A 452 33.54 -55.98 -40.76
C VAL A 452 34.36 -56.13 -42.06
N PRO A 453 34.11 -57.17 -42.89
CA PRO A 453 34.97 -57.61 -43.99
C PRO A 453 35.01 -56.65 -45.20
N PRO A 454 36.04 -56.72 -46.07
CA PRO A 454 36.08 -55.99 -47.34
C PRO A 454 35.28 -56.75 -48.43
N PRO A 455 35.29 -56.30 -49.69
CA PRO A 455 34.84 -55.07 -50.32
C PRO A 455 33.69 -55.39 -51.32
N PRO A 456 33.30 -54.47 -52.22
CA PRO A 456 33.40 -54.87 -53.64
C PRO A 456 34.07 -53.81 -54.51
N PRO A 457 34.85 -54.18 -55.54
CA PRO A 457 35.45 -53.23 -56.45
C PRO A 457 34.44 -52.78 -57.51
N PRO A 458 34.42 -51.49 -57.87
CA PRO A 458 33.77 -51.07 -59.11
C PRO A 458 34.69 -50.17 -59.96
N PRO A 459 34.28 -49.84 -61.19
CA PRO A 459 34.42 -50.61 -62.42
C PRO A 459 35.60 -50.07 -63.27
N PRO A 460 35.94 -50.71 -64.41
CA PRO A 460 37.06 -50.26 -65.24
C PRO A 460 36.75 -48.89 -65.88
N GLY A 461 37.66 -47.94 -65.69
CA GLY A 461 37.66 -46.66 -66.40
C GLY A 461 38.54 -46.73 -67.66
N PRO A 462 38.18 -46.02 -68.74
CA PRO A 462 38.74 -46.18 -70.09
C PRO A 462 40.19 -45.72 -70.26
#